data_AF-A0A7S1L0U9-F1
#
_entry.id   AF-A0A7S1L0U9-F1
#
_cell.length_a   1.000
_cell.length_b   1.000
_cell.length_c   1.000
_cell.angle_alpha   90.00
_cell.angle_beta   90.00
_cell.angle_gamma   90.00
#
_symmetry.space_group_name_H-M   'P 1'
#
loop_
_entity.id
_entity.type
_entity.pdbx_description
1 polymer ?
#
loop_
_entity_poly.entity_id
_entity_poly.type
_entity_poly.pdbx_seq_one_letter_code
_entity_poly.pdbx_strand_id
1 'polypeptide(L)'
;GHWLAEAVLWTPWIHLGDLFALQESQVIVVDATKFGEAVQQARPLLVAVSSYAEKFLETLNQVNKRDLTDLLHNIVSSQDVIRESGFRVPHSRTHLDDSDGDLLGGFPKALAKWRRRLGCIFKRTSTTSG
;
A
#
# COMPACT_ATOMS: atom_id res chain seq x y z
N GLY A 1 -6.02 9.93 14.28
CA GLY A 1 -5.39 8.64 14.60
C GLY A 1 -4.19 8.43 13.71
N HIS A 2 -3.22 7.62 14.13
CA HIS A 2 -2.00 7.34 13.37
C HIS A 2 -1.97 5.88 12.92
N TRP A 3 -1.36 5.64 11.76
CA TRP A 3 -1.13 4.30 11.26
C TRP A 3 0.12 3.69 11.90
N LEU A 4 0.02 2.41 12.20
CA LEU A 4 1.07 1.59 12.78
C LEU A 4 1.33 0.43 11.81
N ALA A 5 2.61 0.18 11.51
CA ALA A 5 3.06 -0.92 10.66
C ALA A 5 2.31 -1.05 9.31
N GLU A 6 1.95 0.08 8.70
CA GLU A 6 1.23 0.11 7.41
C GLU A 6 2.00 -0.63 6.30
N ALA A 7 3.32 -0.66 6.37
CA ALA A 7 4.17 -1.38 5.42
C ALA A 7 3.80 -2.87 5.28
N VAL A 8 3.27 -3.50 6.33
CA VAL A 8 2.81 -4.91 6.31
C VAL A 8 1.71 -5.15 5.27
N LEU A 9 0.92 -4.12 4.94
CA LEU A 9 -0.13 -4.22 3.92
C LEU A 9 0.44 -4.36 2.50
N TRP A 10 1.64 -3.83 2.26
CA TRP A 10 2.18 -3.62 0.92
C TRP A 10 3.39 -4.51 0.62
N THR A 11 4.16 -4.91 1.63
CA THR A 11 5.40 -5.67 1.47
C THR A 11 5.59 -6.63 2.65
N PRO A 12 6.34 -7.74 2.47
CA PRO A 12 6.90 -8.44 3.61
C PRO A 12 7.66 -7.45 4.48
N TRP A 13 7.27 -7.37 5.74
CA TRP A 13 7.78 -6.41 6.70
C TRP A 13 8.04 -7.13 8.02
N ILE A 14 9.18 -6.81 8.63
CA ILE A 14 9.54 -7.25 9.98
C ILE A 14 9.45 -6.00 10.84
N HIS A 15 8.69 -6.08 11.92
CA HIS A 15 8.54 -4.97 12.86
C HIS A 15 9.90 -4.52 13.40
N LEU A 16 10.08 -3.22 13.51
CA LEU A 16 11.32 -2.53 13.84
C LEU A 16 11.26 -1.99 15.27
N GLY A 17 11.03 -2.89 16.22
CA GLY A 17 11.01 -2.59 17.66
C GLY A 17 9.77 -3.13 18.36
N ASP A 18 9.60 -2.70 19.60
CA ASP A 18 8.47 -3.04 20.44
C ASP A 18 7.55 -1.83 20.62
N LEU A 19 6.24 -2.08 20.58
CA LEU A 19 5.22 -1.06 20.78
C LEU A 19 4.57 -1.24 22.15
N PHE A 20 4.59 -0.18 22.95
CA PHE A 20 3.93 -0.14 24.25
C PHE A 20 2.97 1.05 24.33
N ALA A 21 1.78 0.82 24.88
CA ALA A 21 0.85 1.89 25.22
C ALA A 21 1.26 2.51 26.56
N LEU A 22 1.55 3.82 26.58
CA LEU A 22 1.87 4.55 27.80
C LEU A 22 0.62 4.95 28.60
N GLN A 23 -0.53 4.97 27.92
CA GLN A 23 -1.83 5.36 28.44
C GLN A 23 -2.91 4.48 27.83
N GLU A 24 -4.10 4.50 28.41
CA GLU A 24 -5.27 3.84 27.85
C GLU A 24 -5.48 4.30 26.39
N SER A 25 -5.40 3.33 25.48
CA SER A 25 -5.40 3.57 24.04
C SER A 25 -6.33 2.57 23.35
N GLN A 26 -6.99 3.00 22.30
CA GLN A 26 -7.79 2.13 21.44
C GLN A 26 -7.09 1.95 20.10
N VAL A 27 -7.02 0.71 19.64
CA VAL A 27 -6.42 0.37 18.35
C VAL A 27 -7.45 -0.31 17.46
N ILE A 28 -7.43 0.04 16.17
CA ILE A 28 -8.18 -0.64 15.14
C ILE A 28 -7.19 -1.50 14.36
N VAL A 29 -7.41 -2.81 14.35
CA VAL A 29 -6.52 -3.76 13.70
C VAL A 29 -7.07 -4.09 12.33
N VAL A 30 -6.21 -3.97 11.31
CA VAL A 30 -6.48 -4.41 9.95
C VAL A 30 -5.62 -5.63 9.66
N ASP A 31 -6.26 -6.77 9.42
CA ASP A 31 -5.58 -7.99 8.99
C ASP A 31 -5.15 -7.84 7.52
N ALA A 32 -3.86 -7.92 7.24
CA ALA A 32 -3.31 -7.72 5.90
C ALA A 32 -3.84 -8.74 4.87
N THR A 33 -4.09 -9.98 5.29
CA THR A 33 -4.58 -11.04 4.42
C THR A 33 -6.03 -10.78 4.05
N LYS A 34 -6.88 -10.52 5.05
CA LYS A 34 -8.31 -10.20 4.85
C LYS A 34 -8.49 -8.90 4.09
N PHE A 35 -7.64 -7.91 4.34
CA PHE A 35 -7.63 -6.66 3.58
C PHE A 35 -7.34 -6.92 2.11
N GLY A 36 -6.29 -7.70 1.81
CA GLY A 36 -5.96 -8.08 0.44
C GLY A 36 -7.09 -8.84 -0.25
N GLU A 37 -7.76 -9.76 0.44
CA GLU A 37 -8.93 -10.49 -0.07
C GLU A 37 -10.11 -9.54 -0.37
N ALA A 38 -10.43 -8.63 0.54
CA ALA A 38 -11.51 -7.67 0.37
C ALA A 38 -11.25 -6.70 -0.80
N VAL A 39 -10.02 -6.18 -0.92
CA VAL A 39 -9.63 -5.30 -2.03
C VAL A 39 -9.73 -6.02 -3.37
N GLN A 40 -9.41 -7.32 -3.42
CA GLN A 40 -9.52 -8.13 -4.63
C GLN A 40 -10.97 -8.31 -5.11
N GLN A 41 -11.96 -8.25 -4.21
CA GLN A 41 -13.38 -8.39 -4.57
C GLN A 41 -13.92 -7.16 -5.30
N ALA A 42 -13.33 -5.98 -5.08
CA ALA A 42 -13.77 -4.72 -5.66
C ALA A 42 -12.74 -4.18 -6.66
N ARG A 43 -12.95 -4.47 -7.96
CA ARG A 43 -12.02 -4.09 -9.03
C ARG A 43 -11.62 -2.61 -9.03
N PRO A 44 -12.53 -1.63 -8.90
CA PRO A 44 -12.15 -0.22 -8.84
C PRO A 44 -11.28 0.11 -7.62
N LEU A 45 -11.56 -0.51 -6.47
CA LEU A 45 -10.78 -0.34 -5.26
C LEU A 45 -9.38 -0.91 -5.42
N LEU A 46 -9.24 -2.08 -6.05
CA LEU A 46 -7.93 -2.67 -6.32
C LEU A 46 -7.03 -1.74 -7.13
N VAL A 47 -7.56 -1.08 -8.16
CA VAL A 47 -6.79 -0.12 -8.97
C VAL A 47 -6.32 1.06 -8.12
N ALA A 48 -7.23 1.67 -7.36
CA ALA A 48 -6.91 2.82 -6.52
C ALA A 48 -5.87 2.46 -5.43
N VAL A 49 -6.09 1.35 -4.72
CA VAL A 49 -5.20 0.85 -3.67
C VAL A 49 -3.83 0.45 -4.26
N SER A 50 -3.80 -0.12 -5.46
CA SER A 50 -2.53 -0.48 -6.11
C SER A 50 -1.68 0.76 -6.40
N SER A 51 -2.29 1.84 -6.90
CA SER A 51 -1.58 3.10 -7.13
C SER A 51 -1.03 3.71 -5.83
N TYR A 52 -1.83 3.67 -4.76
CA TYR A 52 -1.38 4.10 -3.43
C TYR A 52 -0.19 3.28 -2.94
N ALA A 53 -0.29 1.94 -3.01
CA ALA A 53 0.75 1.03 -2.55
C ALA A 53 2.05 1.19 -3.34
N GLU A 54 1.98 1.35 -4.67
CA GLU A 54 3.17 1.61 -5.49
C GLU A 54 3.85 2.90 -5.03
N LYS A 55 3.09 3.98 -4.82
CA LYS A 55 3.66 5.26 -4.41
C LYS A 55 4.20 5.24 -2.98
N PHE A 56 3.50 4.58 -2.06
CA PHE A 56 3.97 4.37 -0.70
C PHE A 56 5.34 3.66 -0.68
N LEU A 57 5.50 2.60 -1.47
CA LEU A 57 6.75 1.86 -1.54
C LEU A 57 7.87 2.66 -2.22
N GLU A 58 7.56 3.47 -3.23
CA GLU A 58 8.56 4.39 -3.80
C GLU A 58 9.14 5.31 -2.73
N THR A 59 8.28 5.95 -1.94
CA THR A 59 8.71 6.81 -0.84
C THR A 59 9.47 6.01 0.22
N LEU A 60 8.97 4.84 0.62
CA LEU A 60 9.62 3.99 1.61
C LEU A 60 11.04 3.57 1.20
N ASN A 61 11.27 3.29 -0.08
CA ASN A 61 12.59 2.90 -0.59
C ASN A 61 13.60 4.06 -0.65
N GLN A 62 13.15 5.31 -0.53
CA GLN A 62 14.02 6.48 -0.46
C GLN A 62 14.47 6.77 0.98
N VAL A 63 13.83 6.14 1.98
CA VAL A 63 14.16 6.31 3.39
C VAL A 63 15.44 5.54 3.71
N ASN A 64 16.34 6.16 4.49
CA ASN A 64 17.49 5.46 5.01
C ASN A 64 17.04 4.30 5.92
N LYS A 65 17.67 3.13 5.78
CA LYS A 65 17.34 1.95 6.59
C LYS A 65 17.40 2.20 8.10
N ARG A 66 18.27 3.13 8.55
CA ARG A 66 18.40 3.49 9.98
C ARG A 66 17.24 4.33 10.50
N ASP A 67 16.54 5.01 9.60
CA ASP A 67 15.42 5.88 9.92
C ASP A 67 14.06 5.16 9.75
N LEU A 68 14.07 3.91 9.25
CA LEU A 68 12.87 3.09 9.14
C LEU A 68 12.35 2.71 10.52
N THR A 69 11.04 2.85 10.71
CA THR A 69 10.32 2.46 11.94
C THR A 69 8.93 1.93 11.56
N ASP A 70 8.21 1.29 12.49
CA ASP A 70 6.79 0.96 12.28
C ASP A 70 5.86 2.19 12.33
N LEU A 71 6.37 3.36 12.73
CA LEU A 71 5.65 4.63 12.83
C LEU A 71 5.92 5.51 11.60
N LEU A 72 5.54 5.03 10.42
CA LEU A 72 5.91 5.66 9.15
C LEU A 72 5.21 6.99 8.87
N HIS A 73 4.21 7.41 9.63
CA HIS A 73 3.45 8.64 9.37
C HIS A 73 4.30 9.93 9.34
N ASN A 74 5.46 9.93 9.99
CA ASN A 74 6.40 11.06 9.99
C ASN A 74 7.33 11.07 8.76
N ILE A 75 7.38 9.96 8.03
CA ILE A 75 8.30 9.73 6.91
C ILE A 75 7.53 9.63 5.59
N VAL A 76 6.42 8.90 5.62
CA VAL A 76 5.49 8.67 4.52
C VAL A 76 4.13 9.22 4.93
N SER A 77 3.82 10.41 4.43
CA SER A 77 2.52 11.05 4.64
C SER A 77 1.48 10.41 3.72
N SER A 78 0.47 9.75 4.29
CA SER A 78 -0.60 9.13 3.49
C SER A 78 -1.33 10.15 2.61
N GLN A 79 -1.43 11.42 3.05
CA GLN A 79 -2.07 12.47 2.26
C GLN A 79 -1.26 12.80 1.01
N ASP A 80 0.06 12.86 1.13
CA ASP A 80 0.94 13.14 0.00
C ASP A 80 0.98 11.95 -0.96
N VAL A 81 1.03 10.72 -0.43
CA VAL A 81 0.92 9.50 -1.25
C VAL A 81 -0.41 9.46 -2.01
N ILE A 82 -1.54 9.81 -1.40
CA ILE A 82 -2.85 9.89 -2.07
C ILE A 82 -2.82 10.92 -3.21
N ARG A 83 -2.29 12.12 -2.94
CA ARG A 83 -2.20 13.22 -3.93
C ARG A 83 -1.32 12.83 -5.11
N GLU A 84 -0.18 12.22 -4.84
CA GLU A 84 0.83 11.88 -5.85
C GLU A 84 0.51 10.60 -6.63
N SER A 85 -0.20 9.65 -6.02
CA SER A 85 -0.58 8.39 -6.68
C SER A 85 -1.71 8.53 -7.69
N GLY A 86 -2.35 9.71 -7.76
CA GLY A 86 -3.56 9.90 -8.55
C GLY A 86 -4.72 9.05 -8.05
N PHE A 87 -4.74 8.73 -6.75
CA PHE A 87 -5.77 7.92 -6.11
C PHE A 87 -7.16 8.50 -6.39
N ARG A 88 -8.03 7.71 -7.03
CA ARG A 88 -9.42 8.07 -7.28
C ARG A 88 -10.31 7.19 -6.44
N VAL A 89 -11.12 7.80 -5.58
CA VAL A 89 -12.19 7.09 -4.86
C VAL A 89 -13.15 6.54 -5.93
N PRO A 90 -13.39 5.22 -5.98
CA PRO A 90 -14.46 4.69 -6.80
C PRO A 90 -15.76 5.33 -6.33
N HIS A 91 -16.32 6.22 -7.14
CA HIS A 91 -17.65 6.73 -6.86
C HIS A 91 -18.59 5.54 -7.07
N SER A 92 -19.45 5.26 -6.09
CA SER A 92 -20.58 4.35 -6.31
C SER A 92 -21.40 4.92 -7.47
N ARG A 93 -21.19 4.40 -8.68
CA ARG A 93 -22.09 4.62 -9.81
C ARG A 93 -23.39 3.91 -9.47
N THR A 94 -24.32 4.61 -8.82
CA THR A 94 -25.71 4.48 -9.26
C THR A 94 -25.73 5.11 -10.65
N HIS A 95 -26.11 4.32 -11.65
CA HIS A 95 -26.35 4.69 -13.05
C HIS A 95 -25.28 4.26 -14.05
N LEU A 96 -25.76 3.44 -14.98
CA LEU A 96 -25.09 2.83 -16.11
C LEU A 96 -24.61 3.94 -17.06
N ASP A 97 -23.30 4.06 -17.25
CA ASP A 97 -22.73 4.62 -18.47
C ASP A 97 -21.69 3.61 -18.97
N ASP A 98 -22.14 2.82 -19.95
CA ASP A 98 -21.34 1.88 -20.73
C ASP A 98 -20.42 2.66 -21.67
N SER A 99 -19.25 3.12 -21.21
CA SER A 99 -18.17 3.59 -22.08
C SER A 99 -16.83 3.73 -21.33
N ASP A 100 -16.35 2.65 -20.72
CA ASP A 100 -14.93 2.53 -20.30
C ASP A 100 -14.44 1.10 -20.55
N GLY A 101 -14.75 0.58 -21.74
CA GLY A 101 -14.35 -0.76 -22.17
C GLY A 101 -13.10 -0.73 -23.02
N ASP A 102 -11.90 -0.50 -22.46
CA ASP A 102 -10.68 -1.08 -23.07
C ASP A 102 -9.35 -1.03 -22.27
N LEU A 103 -9.35 -1.16 -20.93
CA LEU A 103 -8.06 -1.20 -20.17
C LEU A 103 -7.78 -2.51 -19.43
N LEU A 104 -8.51 -3.59 -19.73
CA LEU A 104 -8.85 -4.56 -18.69
C LEU A 104 -8.76 -6.04 -19.09
N GLY A 105 -7.94 -6.37 -20.10
CA GLY A 105 -7.59 -7.75 -20.50
C GLY A 105 -6.27 -8.24 -19.90
N GLY A 106 -6.22 -8.62 -18.62
CA GLY A 106 -4.98 -9.17 -18.04
C GLY A 106 -4.96 -9.46 -16.54
N PHE A 107 -6.14 -9.55 -15.91
CA PHE A 107 -6.30 -9.38 -14.46
C PHE A 107 -5.65 -10.45 -13.56
N PRO A 108 -5.70 -11.77 -13.86
CA PRO A 108 -5.01 -12.77 -13.05
C PRO A 108 -3.48 -12.66 -13.14
N LYS A 109 -2.96 -12.22 -14.29
CA LYS A 109 -1.52 -12.01 -14.52
C LYS A 109 -1.03 -10.73 -13.86
N ALA A 110 -1.86 -9.69 -13.81
CA ALA A 110 -1.56 -8.42 -13.16
C ALA A 110 -1.39 -8.58 -11.64
N LEU A 111 -2.16 -9.46 -10.99
CA LEU A 111 -2.07 -9.70 -9.54
C LEU A 111 -0.80 -10.47 -9.13
N ALA A 112 -0.46 -11.51 -9.90
CA ALA A 112 0.82 -12.21 -9.74
C ALA A 112 2.00 -11.32 -10.14
N LYS A 113 1.83 -10.43 -11.12
CA LYS A 113 2.78 -9.36 -11.45
C LYS A 113 2.88 -8.34 -10.31
N TRP A 114 1.78 -7.98 -9.65
CA TRP A 114 1.73 -7.01 -8.54
C TRP A 114 2.46 -7.55 -7.31
N ARG A 115 2.13 -8.76 -6.83
CA ARG A 115 2.86 -9.41 -5.71
C ARG A 115 4.36 -9.61 -6.02
N ARG A 116 4.70 -9.97 -7.27
CA ARG A 116 6.11 -10.08 -7.71
C ARG A 116 6.79 -8.70 -7.85
N ARG A 117 6.08 -7.67 -8.31
CA ARG A 117 6.62 -6.32 -8.55
C ARG A 117 6.85 -5.60 -7.23
N LEU A 118 5.95 -5.71 -6.25
CA LEU A 118 6.15 -5.19 -4.89
C LEU A 118 7.33 -5.89 -4.19
N GLY A 119 7.41 -7.23 -4.29
CA GLY A 119 8.56 -7.99 -3.79
C GLY A 119 9.89 -7.67 -4.49
N CYS A 120 9.86 -7.27 -5.76
CA CYS A 120 11.04 -6.84 -6.52
C CYS A 120 11.41 -5.37 -6.26
N ILE A 121 10.44 -4.48 -6.01
CA ILE A 121 10.68 -3.06 -5.72
C ILE A 121 11.54 -2.91 -4.46
N PHE A 122 11.26 -3.69 -3.41
CA PHE A 122 12.11 -3.72 -2.22
C PHE A 122 13.48 -4.41 -2.47
N LYS A 123 13.54 -5.46 -3.30
CA LYS A 123 14.80 -6.16 -3.61
C LYS A 123 15.75 -5.37 -4.53
N ARG A 124 15.27 -4.39 -5.31
CA ARG A 124 16.08 -3.74 -6.35
C ARG A 124 17.01 -2.65 -5.81
N THR A 125 16.84 -2.19 -4.58
CA THR A 125 17.70 -1.17 -3.95
C THR A 125 18.81 -1.74 -3.05
N SER A 126 18.90 -3.07 -2.90
CA SER A 126 19.96 -3.71 -2.10
C SER A 126 21.28 -3.95 -2.85
N THR A 127 21.50 -3.34 -4.02
CA THR A 127 22.74 -3.56 -4.81
C THR A 127 23.33 -2.28 -5.40
N THR A 128 23.96 -1.43 -4.58
CA THR A 128 25.06 -0.49 -4.93
C THR A 128 25.47 0.19 -3.61
N SER A 129 26.70 0.28 -3.15
CA SER A 129 28.05 -0.13 -3.58
C SER A 129 28.95 0.03 -2.34
N GLY A 130 29.95 -0.85 -2.20
CA GLY A 130 31.02 -0.69 -1.21
C GLY A 130 32.01 0.40 -1.59
#